data_AF-A0A8T5RL72-F1
#
_entry.id   AF-A0A8T5RL72-F1
#
_cell.length_a   1.000
_cell.length_b   1.000
_cell.length_c   1.000
_cell.angle_alpha   90.00
_cell.angle_beta   90.00
_cell.angle_gamma   90.00
#
_symmetry.space_group_name_H-M   'P 1'
#
loop_
_entity.id
_entity.type
_entity.pdbx_description
1 polymer ?
#
loop_
_entity_poly.entity_id
_entity_poly.type
_entity_poly.pdbx_seq_one_letter_code
_entity_poly.pdbx_strand_id
1 'polypeptide(L)' 'MGWTPPTKFIVILTLITMVFGIFILVDLWFLSPSMLPAFSIGAINVWEIIVLVLFFLTWFLFFLGVKLKGI' A
#
# COMPACT_ATOMS: atom_id res chain seq x y z
N MET A 1 -10.32 -23.28 15.20
CA MET A 1 -10.83 -21.94 14.86
C MET A 1 -10.85 -21.82 13.34
N GLY A 2 -12.04 -21.85 12.74
CA GLY A 2 -12.20 -21.78 11.28
C GLY A 2 -11.88 -20.38 10.79
N TRP A 3 -10.71 -20.21 10.19
CA TRP A 3 -10.34 -18.97 9.53
C TRP A 3 -11.18 -18.84 8.27
N THR A 4 -12.22 -18.01 8.29
CA THR A 4 -13.00 -17.70 7.11
C THR A 4 -12.15 -16.84 6.16
N PRO A 5 -11.93 -17.29 4.91
CA PRO A 5 -11.13 -16.51 3.97
C PRO A 5 -11.83 -15.17 3.68
N PRO A 6 -11.07 -14.07 3.50
CA PRO A 6 -11.64 -12.77 3.14
C PRO A 6 -12.38 -12.88 1.80
N THR A 7 -13.58 -12.31 1.72
CA THR A 7 -14.35 -12.31 0.47
C THR A 7 -13.73 -11.38 -0.57
N LYS A 8 -13.99 -11.62 -1.86
CA LYS A 8 -13.55 -10.75 -2.96
C LYS A 8 -13.94 -9.27 -2.73
N PHE A 9 -15.11 -9.05 -2.12
CA PHE A 9 -15.57 -7.72 -1.74
C PHE A 9 -14.66 -7.04 -0.72
N ILE A 10 -14.21 -7.78 0.32
CA ILE A 10 -13.28 -7.26 1.33
C ILE A 10 -11.93 -6.90 0.70
N VAL A 11 -11.47 -7.66 -0.31
CA VAL A 11 -10.23 -7.33 -1.04
C VAL A 11 -10.35 -6.04 -1.86
N ILE A 12 -11.50 -5.82 -2.51
CA ILE A 12 -11.75 -4.58 -3.24
C ILE A 12 -11.88 -3.40 -2.27
N LEU A 13 -12.60 -3.59 -1.17
CA LEU A 13 -12.79 -2.55 -0.15
C LEU A 13 -11.45 -2.17 0.48
N THR A 14 -10.61 -3.15 0.82
CA THR A 14 -9.26 -2.92 1.37
C THR A 14 -8.38 -2.16 0.37
N LEU A 15 -8.43 -2.50 -0.92
CA LEU A 15 -7.75 -1.74 -1.98
C LEU A 15 -8.22 -0.28 -2.03
N ILE A 16 -9.53 -0.01 -1.98
CA ILE A 16 -10.06 1.36 -2.01
C ILE A 16 -9.61 2.14 -0.77
N THR A 17 -9.72 1.57 0.43
CA THR A 17 -9.23 2.23 1.66
C THR A 17 -7.72 2.46 1.62
N MET A 18 -6.97 1.55 1.00
CA MET A 18 -5.54 1.67 0.81
C MET A 18 -5.20 2.84 -0.13
N VAL A 19 -5.85 2.93 -1.29
CA VAL A 19 -5.68 4.07 -2.21
C VAL A 19 -6.01 5.38 -1.52
N PHE A 20 -7.09 5.43 -0.75
CA PHE A 20 -7.47 6.62 0.02
C PHE A 20 -6.41 7.00 1.07
N GLY A 21 -5.83 6.01 1.75
CA GLY A 21 -4.71 6.21 2.67
C GLY A 21 -3.47 6.80 1.99
N ILE A 22 -3.16 6.40 0.75
CA ILE A 22 -2.06 7.00 -0.02
C ILE A 22 -2.31 8.49 -0.26
N PHE A 23 -3.53 8.88 -0.68
CA PHE A 23 -3.84 10.30 -0.90
C PHE A 23 -3.64 11.13 0.36
N ILE A 24 -4.06 10.62 1.52
CA ILE A 24 -3.86 11.29 2.81
C ILE A 24 -2.36 11.38 3.15
N LEU A 25 -1.59 10.31 2.96
CA LEU A 25 -0.15 10.30 3.22
C LEU A 25 0.61 11.27 2.31
N VAL A 26 0.22 11.36 1.03
CA VAL A 26 0.80 12.32 0.07
C VAL A 26 0.49 13.75 0.53
N ASP A 27 -0.75 14.04 0.91
CA ASP A 27 -1.15 15.37 1.39
C ASP A 27 -0.37 15.77 2.68
N LEU A 28 -0.25 14.85 3.63
CA LEU A 28 0.54 15.04 4.85
C LEU A 28 2.04 15.22 4.56
N TRP A 29 2.57 14.53 3.54
CA TRP A 29 3.96 14.65 3.13
C TRP A 29 4.27 16.05 2.57
N PHE A 30 3.36 16.62 1.77
CA PHE A 30 3.49 17.99 1.27
C PHE A 30 3.47 19.04 2.40
N LEU A 31 2.78 18.76 3.51
CA LEU A 31 2.73 19.64 4.67
C LEU A 31 4.02 19.62 5.52
N SER A 32 4.82 18.54 5.48
CA SER A 32 6.03 18.41 6.30
C SER A 32 7.11 17.53 5.62
N PRO A 33 7.87 18.07 4.65
CA PRO A 33 8.83 17.30 3.85
C PRO A 33 10.09 16.85 4.60
N SER A 34 10.26 17.21 5.88
CA SER A 34 11.50 17.02 6.65
C SER A 34 11.59 15.68 7.40
N MET A 35 10.64 14.76 7.23
CA MET A 35 10.59 13.52 8.04
C MET A 35 11.57 12.42 7.61
N LEU A 36 12.10 12.45 6.38
CA LEU A 36 13.12 11.49 5.92
C LEU A 36 14.31 12.22 5.31
N PRO A 37 15.54 11.67 5.45
CA PRO A 37 16.71 12.21 4.77
C PRO A 37 16.50 12.16 3.25
N ALA A 38 16.80 13.25 2.56
CA ALA A 38 16.65 13.33 1.11
C ALA A 38 17.54 12.28 0.42
N PHE A 39 16.91 11.27 -0.19
CA PHE A 39 17.59 10.26 -0.99
C PHE A 39 16.97 10.28 -2.40
N SER A 40 17.60 11.01 -3.30
CA SER A 40 17.14 11.17 -4.69
C SER A 40 18.13 10.52 -5.65
N ILE A 41 17.58 9.89 -6.69
CA ILE A 41 18.34 9.46 -7.86
C ILE A 41 17.87 10.36 -9.00
N GLY A 42 18.65 11.41 -9.29
CA GLY A 42 18.26 12.46 -10.22
C GLY A 42 17.13 13.33 -9.66
N ALA A 43 16.07 13.53 -10.44
CA ALA A 43 14.89 14.31 -10.05
C ALA A 43 13.83 13.49 -9.30
N ILE A 44 14.05 12.19 -9.11
CA ILE A 44 13.08 11.29 -8.51
C ILE A 44 13.48 10.99 -7.06
N ASN A 45 12.52 11.18 -6.14
CA ASN A 45 12.68 10.84 -4.74
C ASN A 45 12.51 9.32 -4.57
N VAL A 46 13.59 8.64 -4.16
CA VAL A 46 13.61 7.17 -4.07
C VAL A 46 12.66 6.68 -2.98
N TRP A 47 12.44 7.48 -1.94
CA TRP A 47 11.50 7.15 -0.86
C TRP A 47 10.07 6.96 -1.37
N GLU A 48 9.62 7.80 -2.31
CA GLU A 48 8.29 7.69 -2.92
C GLU A 48 8.14 6.37 -3.68
N ILE A 49 9.18 5.96 -4.41
CA ILE A 49 9.21 4.67 -5.13
C ILE A 49 9.18 3.51 -4.14
N ILE A 50 10.01 3.53 -3.10
CA ILE A 50 10.06 2.46 -2.09
C ILE A 50 8.71 2.29 -1.41
N VAL A 51 8.07 3.39 -1.02
CA VAL A 51 6.74 3.37 -0.39
C VAL A 51 5.71 2.75 -1.34
N LEU A 52 5.67 3.16 -2.61
CA LEU A 52 4.76 2.58 -3.61
C LEU A 52 4.99 1.08 -3.84
N VAL A 53 6.26 0.63 -3.89
CA VAL A 53 6.61 -0.78 -4.08
C VAL A 53 6.20 -1.62 -2.88
N LEU A 54 6.53 -1.18 -1.65
CA LEU A 54 6.12 -1.88 -0.41
C LEU A 54 4.60 -1.94 -0.28
N PHE A 55 3.93 -0.88 -0.70
CA PHE A 55 2.48 -0.80 -0.68
C PHE A 55 1.85 -1.81 -1.65
N PHE A 56 2.34 -1.87 -2.89
CA PHE A 56 1.90 -2.85 -3.87
C PHE A 56 2.15 -4.28 -3.42
N LEU A 57 3.32 -4.56 -2.83
CA LEU A 57 3.66 -5.87 -2.27
C LEU A 57 2.70 -6.29 -1.16
N THR A 58 2.36 -5.38 -0.24
CA THR A 58 1.43 -5.65 0.86
C THR A 58 0.04 -6.01 0.33
N TRP A 59 -0.46 -5.24 -0.63
CA TRP A 59 -1.74 -5.54 -1.27
C TRP A 59 -1.69 -6.86 -2.07
N PHE A 60 -0.61 -7.10 -2.80
CA PHE A 60 -0.44 -8.31 -3.60
C PHE A 60 -0.41 -9.57 -2.72
N LEU A 61 0.29 -9.53 -1.58
CA LEU A 61 0.29 -10.62 -0.61
C LEU A 61 -1.11 -10.86 -0.02
N PHE A 62 -1.86 -9.79 0.25
CA PHE A 62 -3.25 -9.90 0.72
C PHE A 62 -4.15 -10.56 -0.33
N PHE A 63 -4.05 -10.12 -1.59
CA PHE A 63 -4.79 -10.71 -2.72
C PHE A 63 -4.44 -12.18 -2.95
N LEU A 64 -3.14 -12.51 -2.93
CA LEU A 64 -2.64 -13.87 -3.12
C LEU A 64 -3.09 -14.79 -1.97
N GLY A 65 -3.09 -14.29 -0.73
CA GLY A 65 -3.64 -15.00 0.43
C GLY A 65 -5.12 -15.36 0.30
N VAL A 66 -5.92 -14.52 -0.36
CA VAL A 66 -7.33 -14.83 -0.69
C VAL A 66 -7.43 -15.87 -1.80
N LYS A 67 -6.60 -15.78 -2.84
CA LYS A 67 -6.65 -16.69 -3.99
C LYS A 67 -6.18 -18.11 -3.65
N LEU A 68 -5.15 -18.26 -2.81
CA LEU A 68 -4.59 -19.57 -2.44
C LEU A 68 -5.46 -20.39 -1.48
N LYS A 69 -6.40 -19.76 -0.74
CA LYS A 69 -7.36 -20.49 0.13
C LYS A 69 -8.76 -20.61 -0.47
N GLY A 70 -8.96 -20.14 -1.70
CA GLY A 70 -10.21 -20.23 -2.45
C GLY A 70 -10.32 -21.44 -3.39
N ILE A 71 -9.43 -22.43 -3.24
CA ILE A 71 -9.55 -23.78 -3.80
C ILE A 71 -9.97 -24.71 -2.67
#